data_AF-X1V0G3-F1
#
_entry.id   AF-X1V0G3-F1
#
_cell.length_a   1.000
_cell.length_b   1.000
_cell.length_c   1.000
_cell.angle_alpha   90.00
_cell.angle_beta   90.00
_cell.angle_gamma   90.00
#
_symmetry.space_group_name_H-M   'P 1'
#
loop_
_entity.id
_entity.type
_entity.pdbx_description
1 polymer ?
#
loop_
_entity_poly.entity_id
_entity_poly.type
_entity_poly.pdbx_seq_one_letter_code
_entity_poly.pdbx_strand_id
1 'polypeptide(L)'
;FVRKDRIPSPKLFAEINWKYKKEYIYKANTWSRIHPDEPLTERLVTLTHDKPLSSKEVEAEITQRWIRDEKYEPYKLDGILFCLYIKHGTPVT
;
A
#
# COMPACT_ATOMS: atom_id res chain seq x y z
N PHE A 1 -10.69 -33.29 8.02
CA PHE A 1 -11.65 -33.19 9.14
C PHE A 1 -11.31 -31.93 9.93
N VAL A 2 -12.09 -30.85 9.80
CA VAL A 2 -11.93 -29.64 10.62
C VAL A 2 -12.85 -29.79 11.82
N ARG A 3 -12.29 -29.74 13.03
CA ARG A 3 -13.03 -29.82 14.30
C ARG A 3 -13.86 -28.54 14.49
N LYS A 4 -15.17 -28.62 14.30
CA LYS A 4 -16.13 -27.49 14.37
C LYS A 4 -16.46 -27.03 15.79
N ASP A 5 -15.99 -27.76 16.80
CA ASP A 5 -16.31 -27.62 18.22
C ASP A 5 -15.39 -26.65 19.00
N ARG A 6 -14.26 -26.24 18.40
CA ARG A 6 -13.39 -25.20 18.98
C ARG A 6 -13.62 -23.86 18.28
N ILE A 7 -14.62 -23.11 18.74
CA ILE A 7 -14.68 -21.67 18.46
C ILE A 7 -13.63 -21.02 19.37
N PRO A 8 -12.59 -20.35 18.83
CA PRO A 8 -11.63 -19.65 19.66
C PRO A 8 -12.38 -18.62 20.51
N SER A 9 -12.08 -18.58 21.83
CA SER A 9 -12.77 -17.66 22.73
C SER A 9 -12.60 -16.23 22.20
N PRO A 10 -13.64 -15.36 22.26
CA PRO A 10 -13.53 -13.98 21.81
C PRO A 10 -12.33 -13.22 22.40
N LYS A 11 -11.88 -13.60 23.60
CA LYS A 11 -10.68 -13.05 24.26
C LYS A 11 -9.35 -13.30 23.53
N LEU A 12 -9.29 -14.27 22.62
CA LEU A 12 -8.08 -14.55 21.80
C LEU A 12 -7.99 -13.63 20.59
N PHE A 13 -9.10 -13.01 20.18
CA PHE A 13 -9.05 -11.89 19.25
C PHE A 13 -8.69 -10.67 20.07
N ALA A 14 -7.41 -10.31 20.08
CA ALA A 14 -7.03 -9.00 20.55
C ALA A 14 -7.76 -7.97 19.66
N GLU A 15 -8.79 -7.32 20.21
CA GLU A 15 -9.29 -6.05 19.70
C GLU A 15 -8.18 -5.02 19.92
N ILE A 16 -7.16 -5.10 19.07
CA ILE A 16 -6.17 -4.05 18.98
C ILE A 16 -6.92 -2.91 18.30
N ASN A 17 -7.39 -1.96 19.12
CA ASN A 17 -7.85 -0.68 18.63
C ASN A 17 -6.60 0.04 18.09
N TRP A 18 -6.25 -0.28 16.86
CA TRP A 18 -5.22 0.41 16.10
C TRP A 18 -5.70 1.86 15.99
N LYS A 19 -5.22 2.71 16.90
CA LYS A 19 -5.34 4.16 16.79
C LYS A 19 -4.48 4.59 15.59
N TYR A 20 -4.95 4.32 14.38
CA TYR A 20 -4.40 4.92 13.17
C TYR A 20 -4.60 6.43 13.34
N LYS A 21 -3.51 7.15 13.62
CA LYS A 21 -3.56 8.60 13.81
C LYS A 21 -3.78 9.27 12.46
N LYS A 22 -5.02 9.30 11.96
CA LYS A 22 -5.40 10.04 10.74
C LYS A 22 -4.48 9.77 9.54
N GLU A 23 -3.95 8.55 9.44
CA GLU A 23 -3.05 8.17 8.35
C GLU A 23 -3.89 7.80 7.13
N TYR A 24 -3.68 8.54 6.04
CA TYR A 24 -4.20 8.21 4.73
C TYR A 24 -3.27 7.18 4.10
N ILE A 25 -3.83 6.03 3.74
CA ILE A 25 -3.10 4.96 3.07
C ILE A 25 -3.49 4.97 1.60
N TYR A 26 -2.50 4.96 0.72
CA TYR A 26 -2.66 4.90 -0.72
C TYR A 26 -1.99 3.62 -1.22
N LYS A 27 -2.63 2.96 -2.18
CA LYS A 27 -2.06 1.82 -2.88
C LYS A 27 -2.03 2.12 -4.37
N ALA A 28 -0.93 1.81 -5.03
CA ALA A 28 -0.81 2.01 -6.47
C ALA A 28 -0.09 0.81 -7.09
N ASN A 29 -0.60 0.38 -8.25
CA ASN A 29 0.11 -0.59 -9.07
C ASN A 29 1.17 0.19 -9.84
N THR A 30 2.40 -0.29 -9.79
CA THR A 30 3.54 0.29 -10.50
C THR A 30 4.12 -0.78 -11.40
N TRP A 31 4.53 -0.40 -12.61
CA TRP A 31 5.26 -1.26 -13.51
C TRP A 31 6.68 -0.77 -13.64
N SER A 32 7.62 -1.70 -13.49
CA SER A 32 9.04 -1.40 -13.53
C SER A 32 9.84 -2.52 -14.18
N ARG A 33 10.99 -2.18 -14.75
CA ARG A 33 11.95 -3.12 -15.36
C ARG A 33 13.36 -2.55 -15.26
N ILE A 34 14.38 -3.40 -15.25
CA ILE A 34 15.78 -2.95 -15.20
C ILE A 34 16.22 -2.53 -16.61
N HIS A 35 15.94 -3.37 -17.60
CA HIS A 35 16.26 -3.12 -19.00
C HIS A 35 15.01 -3.06 -19.89
N PRO A 36 15.05 -2.30 -21.01
CA PRO A 36 13.92 -2.23 -21.94
C PRO A 36 13.51 -3.58 -22.54
N ASP A 37 14.44 -4.52 -22.65
CA ASP A 37 14.22 -5.85 -23.22
C ASP A 37 13.67 -6.86 -22.19
N GLU A 38 13.62 -6.47 -20.91
CA GLU A 38 13.05 -7.29 -19.85
C GLU A 38 11.53 -7.09 -19.71
N PRO A 39 10.79 -8.12 -19.28
CA PRO A 39 9.36 -8.01 -19.05
C PRO A 39 9.05 -7.00 -17.93
N LEU A 40 7.96 -6.26 -18.10
CA LEU A 40 7.44 -5.37 -17.06
C LEU A 40 7.04 -6.17 -15.84
N THR A 41 7.57 -5.79 -14.68
CA THR A 41 7.21 -6.36 -13.38
C THR A 41 6.20 -5.45 -12.70
N GLU A 42 5.05 -5.99 -12.36
CA GLU A 42 4.05 -5.29 -11.54
C GLU A 42 4.44 -5.35 -10.06
N ARG A 43 4.44 -4.19 -9.39
CA ARG A 43 4.64 -4.05 -7.95
C ARG A 43 3.52 -3.22 -7.34
N LEU A 44 2.99 -3.67 -6.22
CA LEU A 44 2.02 -2.91 -5.44
C LEU A 44 2.75 -2.05 -4.40
N VAL A 45 2.73 -0.74 -4.58
CA VAL A 45 3.34 0.22 -3.64
C VAL A 45 2.28 0.70 -2.67
N THR A 46 2.62 0.72 -1.38
CA THR A 46 1.79 1.30 -0.32
C THR A 46 2.45 2.56 0.20
N LEU A 47 1.70 3.67 0.18
CA LEU A 47 2.11 4.98 0.66
C LEU A 47 1.23 5.37 1.85
N THR A 48 1.83 5.80 2.95
CA THR A 48 1.13 6.36 4.10
C THR A 48 1.46 7.84 4.26
N HIS A 49 0.46 8.64 4.59
CA HIS A 49 0.60 10.09 4.73
C HIS A 49 -0.36 10.67 5.77
N ASP A 50 0.06 11.69 6.52
CA ASP A 50 -0.75 12.31 7.59
C ASP A 50 -1.86 13.24 7.07
N LYS A 51 -1.77 13.61 5.80
CA LYS A 51 -2.71 14.52 5.11
C LYS A 51 -3.25 13.85 3.85
N PRO A 52 -4.49 14.17 3.45
CA PRO A 52 -5.01 13.67 2.20
C PRO A 52 -4.21 14.26 1.03
N LEU A 53 -3.68 13.38 0.19
CA LEU A 53 -3.03 13.68 -1.08
C LEU A 53 -4.01 13.45 -2.24
N SER A 54 -3.89 14.29 -3.26
CA SER A 54 -4.52 14.08 -4.58
C SER A 54 -3.79 13.00 -5.39
N SER A 55 -4.42 12.49 -6.45
CA SER A 55 -3.80 11.47 -7.33
C SER A 55 -2.41 11.89 -7.84
N LYS A 56 -2.28 13.16 -8.27
CA LYS A 56 -1.02 13.71 -8.77
C LYS A 56 0.06 13.78 -7.70
N GLU A 57 -0.32 14.11 -6.47
CA GLU A 57 0.62 14.17 -5.34
C GLU A 57 1.06 12.77 -4.94
N VAL A 58 0.18 11.77 -4.99
CA VAL A 58 0.54 10.37 -4.75
C VAL A 58 1.53 9.86 -5.80
N GLU A 59 1.28 10.15 -7.09
CA GLU A 59 2.20 9.77 -8.17
C GLU A 59 3.58 10.42 -8.00
N ALA A 60 3.62 11.71 -7.65
CA ALA A 60 4.86 12.42 -7.39
C ALA A 60 5.63 11.83 -6.20
N GLU A 61 4.92 11.55 -5.10
CA GLU A 61 5.49 10.95 -3.89
C GLU A 61 6.05 9.55 -4.17
N ILE A 62 5.31 8.71 -4.91
CA ILE A 62 5.79 7.39 -5.34
C ILE A 62 7.05 7.51 -6.18
N THR A 63 7.08 8.45 -7.13
CA THR A 63 8.25 8.67 -8.01
C THR A 63 9.48 9.09 -7.21
N GLN A 64 9.32 10.00 -6.25
CA GLN A 64 10.42 10.46 -5.39
C GLN A 64 10.96 9.33 -4.50
N ARG A 65 10.05 8.55 -3.90
CA ARG A 65 10.45 7.38 -3.08
C ARG A 65 11.14 6.32 -3.92
N TRP A 66 10.66 6.08 -5.14
CA TRP A 66 11.27 5.13 -6.06
C TRP A 66 12.74 5.44 -6.33
N ILE A 67 13.06 6.70 -6.65
CA ILE A 67 14.46 7.15 -6.86
C ILE A 67 15.33 6.91 -5.63
N ARG A 68 14.78 7.14 -4.44
CA ARG A 68 15.50 6.96 -3.17
C ARG A 68 15.73 5.48 -2.85
N ASP A 69 14.69 4.66 -3.02
CA ASP A 69 14.65 3.28 -2.54
C ASP A 69 15.37 2.34 -3.54
N GLU A 70 15.32 2.65 -4.84
CA GLU A 70 15.97 1.91 -5.93
C GLU A 70 17.40 2.40 -6.23
N LYS A 71 18.02 3.12 -5.28
CA LYS A 71 19.40 3.63 -5.42
C LYS A 71 20.42 2.50 -5.65
N TYR A 72 20.13 1.29 -5.17
CA TYR A 72 21.04 0.14 -5.20
C TYR A 72 20.65 -0.93 -6.23
N GLU A 73 19.43 -0.88 -6.78
CA GLU A 73 18.96 -1.73 -7.87
C GLU A 73 18.18 -0.85 -8.85
N PRO A 74 18.72 -0.50 -10.02
CA PRO A 74 18.15 0.56 -10.85
C PRO A 74 16.95 0.04 -11.67
N TYR A 75 15.83 -0.31 -11.04
CA TYR A 75 14.59 -0.54 -11.76
C TYR A 75 14.03 0.79 -12.24
N LYS A 76 13.88 0.92 -13.55
CA LYS A 76 13.22 2.06 -14.16
C LYS A 76 11.71 1.91 -14.00
N LEU A 77 11.07 2.98 -13.54
CA LEU A 77 9.63 3.08 -13.47
C LEU A 77 9.07 3.36 -14.87
N ASP A 78 8.25 2.47 -15.41
CA ASP A 78 7.65 2.59 -16.74
C ASP A 78 6.18 3.04 -16.69
N GLY A 79 5.49 2.82 -15.56
CA GLY A 79 4.12 3.31 -15.39
C GLY A 79 3.60 3.20 -13.97
N ILE A 80 2.64 4.07 -13.63
CA ILE A 80 1.87 4.02 -12.38
C ILE A 80 0.40 3.97 -12.77
N LEU A 81 -0.33 2.93 -12.33
CA LEU A 81 -1.78 2.92 -12.31
C LEU A 81 -2.25 3.12 -10.88
N PHE A 82 -2.87 4.28 -10.69
CA PHE A 82 -3.46 4.66 -9.42
C PHE A 82 -4.74 3.86 -9.16
N CYS A 83 -4.81 3.20 -8.00
CA CYS A 83 -6.03 2.53 -7.53
C CYS A 83 -6.34 3.03 -6.10
N LEU A 84 -7.16 4.07 -6.01
CA LEU A 84 -7.52 4.73 -4.76
C LEU A 84 -8.14 3.73 -3.76
N TYR A 85 -7.53 3.56 -2.59
CA TYR A 85 -8.14 2.89 -1.44
C TYR A 85 -8.04 3.78 -0.20
N ILE A 86 -9.07 4.58 0.06
CA ILE A 86 -9.16 5.35 1.32
C ILE A 86 -9.83 4.46 2.38
N LYS A 87 -9.06 3.91 3.32
CA LYS A 87 -9.64 3.36 4.56
C LYS A 87 -9.89 4.52 5.52
N HIS A 88 -11.07 5.12 5.45
CA HIS A 88 -11.57 5.91 6.58
C HIS A 88 -11.76 4.97 7.76
N GLY A 89 -10.81 4.99 8.68
CA GLY A 89 -10.92 4.33 9.97
C GLY A 89 -11.87 5.10 10.90
N THR A 90 -13.18 5.01 10.66
CA THR A 90 -14.23 5.18 11.68
C THR A 90 -15.53 4.56 11.16
N PRO A 91 -16.11 3.55 11.83
CA PRO A 91 -17.56 3.41 11.80
C PRO A 91 -18.14 4.63 12.50
N VAL A 92 -18.90 5.45 11.78
CA VAL A 92 -19.77 6.46 12.41
C VAL A 92 -21.00 5.69 12.90
N THR A 93 -21.29 5.90 14.19
CA THR A 93 -22.31 5.29 15.08
C THR A 93 -23.48 4.56 14.42
#